data_AF-A0A6S7GCP4-F1
#
_entry.id   AF-A0A6S7GCP4-F1
#
_cell.length_a   1.000
_cell.length_b   1.000
_cell.length_c   1.000
_cell.angle_alpha   90.00
_cell.angle_beta   90.00
_cell.angle_gamma   90.00
#
_symmetry.space_group_name_H-M   'P 1'
#
loop_
_entity.id
_entity.type
_entity.pdbx_description
1 polymer ?
#
loop_
_entity_poly.entity_id
_entity_poly.type
_entity_poly.pdbx_seq_one_letter_code
_entity_poly.pdbx_strand_id
1 'polypeptide(L)'
;MALNSTNQTYDLFDVKKNKLLWQGDLSQLKTFVANEVNQRDAENAIWRSPSGGTWCFKGEGDDLLVTWHSKSKTISFDGKAADEIKERIHEAISNKYTDLTNVEVANVEATNVEAAKVEATNVEATNVEATNDEAADIEARDNTNAIELVNISDSTLLPNDLCGKWSDLADKVEFLEDRMNNNFMDIAKSINSLKAKEGLNTELSREYVDSIVRENVKLRQDNENLRERSENLSYIISDLNTKAKRFENEKESLITALGMLQSDLNEKYKGADWQTVKGSVIKKR
;
A
#
# COMPACT_ATOMS: atom_id res chain seq x y z
N MET A 1 13.12 -5.32 12.62
CA MET A 1 12.41 -4.80 11.42
C MET A 1 12.55 -5.82 10.32
N ALA A 2 11.64 -6.78 10.23
CA ALA A 2 11.55 -7.74 9.13
C ALA A 2 10.26 -7.38 8.37
N LEU A 3 10.42 -6.88 7.15
CA LEU A 3 9.31 -6.53 6.27
C LEU A 3 8.57 -7.81 5.85
N ASN A 4 7.23 -7.73 5.72
CA ASN A 4 6.41 -8.63 4.88
C ASN A 4 6.79 -8.42 3.39
N SER A 5 8.04 -8.75 3.05
CA SER A 5 8.70 -8.57 1.74
C SER A 5 8.32 -9.61 0.70
N THR A 6 7.49 -10.58 1.08
CA THR A 6 7.09 -11.73 0.26
C THR A 6 6.21 -11.30 -0.91
N ASN A 7 5.23 -10.42 -0.70
CA ASN A 7 4.31 -10.03 -1.77
C ASN A 7 4.98 -9.25 -2.91
N GLN A 8 6.00 -8.42 -2.63
CA GLN A 8 6.73 -7.68 -3.68
C GLN A 8 7.68 -8.56 -4.50
N THR A 9 8.09 -9.72 -3.98
CA THR A 9 9.05 -10.58 -4.70
C THR A 9 8.39 -11.42 -5.78
N TYR A 10 7.09 -11.70 -5.67
CA TYR A 10 6.33 -12.43 -6.70
C TYR A 10 6.12 -11.62 -7.99
N ASP A 11 6.17 -10.28 -7.92
CA ASP A 11 6.11 -9.36 -9.07
C ASP A 11 7.23 -9.57 -10.07
N LEU A 12 8.31 -10.20 -9.62
CA LEU A 12 9.47 -10.51 -10.44
C LEU A 12 9.29 -11.80 -11.24
N PHE A 13 8.24 -12.58 -10.98
CA PHE A 13 7.93 -13.78 -11.77
C PHE A 13 7.01 -13.47 -12.95
N ASP A 14 7.38 -14.00 -14.12
CA ASP A 14 6.55 -14.01 -15.32
C ASP A 14 6.50 -15.45 -15.85
N VAL A 15 5.31 -15.94 -16.19
CA VAL A 15 5.10 -17.32 -16.66
C VAL A 15 4.97 -17.30 -18.18
N LYS A 16 6.02 -17.70 -18.90
CA LYS A 16 5.99 -17.80 -20.37
C LYS A 16 6.26 -19.21 -20.84
N LYS A 17 5.29 -19.82 -21.53
CA LYS A 17 5.42 -21.16 -22.15
C LYS A 17 5.90 -22.22 -21.15
N ASN A 18 5.28 -22.25 -19.96
CA ASN A 18 5.64 -23.13 -18.83
C ASN A 18 7.07 -22.92 -18.28
N LYS A 19 7.66 -21.75 -18.50
CA LYS A 19 8.93 -21.36 -17.88
C LYS A 19 8.68 -20.20 -16.93
N LEU A 20 9.26 -20.30 -15.74
CA LEU A 20 9.33 -19.21 -14.77
C LEU A 20 10.48 -18.28 -15.18
N LEU A 21 10.12 -17.05 -15.50
CA LEU A 21 11.05 -15.97 -15.77
C LEU A 21 11.20 -15.11 -14.52
N TRP A 22 12.43 -14.79 -14.15
CA TRP A 22 12.75 -13.93 -13.03
C TRP A 22 13.31 -12.60 -13.52
N GLN A 23 12.57 -11.53 -13.30
CA GLN A 23 12.94 -10.19 -13.77
C GLN A 23 13.95 -9.49 -12.88
N GLY A 24 14.03 -9.89 -11.60
CA GLY A 24 14.92 -9.31 -10.61
C GLY A 24 16.39 -9.65 -10.82
N ASP A 25 17.23 -9.07 -9.98
CA ASP A 25 18.65 -9.42 -9.91
C ASP A 25 18.89 -10.69 -9.08
N LEU A 26 20.16 -11.12 -9.02
CA LEU A 26 20.57 -12.31 -8.26
C LEU A 26 20.33 -12.14 -6.76
N SER A 27 20.53 -10.94 -6.21
CA SER A 27 20.38 -10.68 -4.78
C SER A 27 18.93 -10.81 -4.35
N GLN A 28 18.01 -10.26 -5.15
CA GLN A 28 16.57 -10.43 -4.93
C GLN A 28 16.17 -11.91 -5.03
N LEU A 29 16.74 -12.66 -5.97
CA LEU A 29 16.47 -14.09 -6.09
C LEU A 29 16.94 -14.86 -4.86
N LYS A 30 18.13 -14.53 -4.34
CA LYS A 30 18.66 -15.13 -3.11
C LYS A 30 17.73 -14.90 -1.94
N THR A 31 17.24 -13.67 -1.77
CA THR A 31 16.27 -13.32 -0.72
C THR A 31 14.96 -14.07 -0.90
N PHE A 32 14.43 -14.14 -2.13
CA PHE A 32 13.23 -14.91 -2.43
C PHE A 32 13.39 -16.39 -2.04
N VAL A 33 14.47 -17.04 -2.52
CA VAL A 33 14.73 -18.44 -2.20
C VAL A 33 14.90 -18.63 -0.69
N ALA A 34 15.55 -17.70 0.01
CA ALA A 34 15.72 -17.79 1.45
C ALA A 34 14.39 -17.71 2.22
N ASN A 35 13.50 -16.81 1.82
CA ASN A 35 12.22 -16.61 2.48
C ASN A 35 11.22 -17.74 2.15
N GLU A 36 11.10 -18.14 0.89
CA GLU A 36 10.01 -19.02 0.44
C GLU A 36 10.31 -20.50 0.59
N VAL A 37 11.58 -20.87 0.41
CA VAL A 37 11.99 -22.27 0.56
C VAL A 37 12.07 -22.66 2.05
N ASN A 38 11.95 -21.69 2.97
CA ASN A 38 11.79 -21.90 4.42
C ASN A 38 12.81 -22.89 5.01
N GLN A 39 13.97 -23.00 4.36
CA GLN A 39 15.08 -23.76 4.88
C GLN A 39 15.68 -22.88 5.96
N ARG A 40 15.62 -23.35 7.21
CA ARG A 40 16.29 -22.74 8.37
C ARG A 40 17.78 -22.48 8.12
N ASP A 41 18.32 -23.02 7.04
CA ASP A 41 19.70 -22.93 6.58
C ASP A 41 19.88 -22.18 5.26
N ALA A 42 18.90 -21.41 4.79
CA ALA A 42 19.09 -20.56 3.61
C ALA A 42 20.24 -19.56 3.76
N GLU A 43 20.53 -19.12 5.00
CA GLU A 43 21.70 -18.30 5.32
C GLU A 43 23.02 -19.08 5.16
N ASN A 44 23.00 -20.41 5.32
CA ASN A 44 24.14 -21.31 5.14
C ASN A 44 24.23 -21.90 3.73
N ALA A 45 23.20 -21.70 2.90
CA ALA A 45 23.11 -22.31 1.59
C ALA A 45 24.10 -21.68 0.60
N ILE A 46 24.89 -22.53 -0.04
CA ILE A 46 25.97 -22.10 -0.92
C ILE A 46 25.44 -21.96 -2.35
N TRP A 47 25.25 -20.72 -2.78
CA TRP A 47 25.07 -20.40 -4.20
C TRP A 47 26.38 -20.62 -4.95
N ARG A 48 26.38 -21.55 -5.90
CA ARG A 48 27.56 -21.85 -6.74
C ARG A 48 27.32 -21.39 -8.18
N SER A 49 28.36 -20.87 -8.82
CA SER A 49 28.35 -20.52 -10.25
C SER A 49 29.21 -21.53 -11.01
N PRO A 50 28.64 -22.66 -11.48
CA PRO A 50 29.42 -23.69 -12.16
C PRO A 50 29.99 -23.23 -13.51
N SER A 51 29.37 -22.25 -14.18
CA SER A 51 29.92 -21.61 -15.38
C SER A 51 29.12 -20.37 -15.82
N GLY A 52 29.82 -19.28 -16.11
CA GLY A 52 29.48 -18.27 -17.14
C GLY A 52 28.04 -17.73 -17.22
N GLY A 53 27.34 -17.57 -16.09
CA GLY A 53 25.99 -17.00 -16.04
C GLY A 53 24.89 -17.95 -15.57
N THR A 54 25.25 -19.14 -15.07
CA THR A 54 24.31 -20.02 -14.36
C THR A 54 24.64 -20.02 -12.88
N TRP A 55 23.62 -19.85 -12.04
CA TRP A 55 23.73 -19.91 -10.58
C TRP A 55 22.86 -21.03 -10.05
N CYS A 56 23.44 -21.89 -9.23
CA CYS A 56 22.74 -23.01 -8.63
C CYS A 56 22.69 -22.83 -7.12
N PHE A 57 21.51 -23.02 -6.55
CA PHE A 57 21.28 -23.21 -5.13
C PHE A 57 20.91 -24.67 -4.90
N LYS A 58 21.61 -25.32 -3.98
CA LYS A 58 21.30 -26.70 -3.56
C LYS A 58 20.86 -26.64 -2.11
N GLY A 59 19.60 -27.02 -1.87
CA GLY A 59 19.07 -27.12 -0.52
C GLY A 59 19.69 -28.29 0.24
N GLU A 60 19.58 -28.25 1.56
CA GLU A 60 20.04 -29.35 2.40
C GLU A 60 19.24 -30.63 2.10
N GLY A 61 19.92 -31.77 2.03
CA GLY A 61 19.30 -33.07 1.71
C GLY A 61 19.16 -33.39 0.22
N ASP A 62 19.70 -32.57 -0.69
CA ASP A 62 19.63 -32.77 -2.15
C ASP A 62 18.19 -32.81 -2.71
N ASP A 63 17.19 -32.46 -1.90
CA ASP A 63 15.78 -32.53 -2.26
C ASP A 63 15.30 -31.34 -3.09
N LEU A 64 16.12 -30.27 -3.18
CA LEU A 64 15.86 -29.12 -4.04
C LEU A 64 17.15 -28.57 -4.68
N LEU A 65 17.11 -28.40 -6.00
CA LEU A 65 18.09 -27.69 -6.79
C LEU A 65 17.36 -26.56 -7.54
N VAL A 66 17.74 -25.32 -7.27
CA VAL A 66 17.27 -24.14 -8.01
C VAL A 66 18.37 -23.69 -8.95
N THR A 67 18.10 -23.64 -10.24
CA THR A 67 19.06 -23.16 -11.25
C THR A 67 18.53 -21.90 -11.91
N TRP A 68 19.29 -20.82 -11.81
CA TRP A 68 19.00 -19.55 -12.47
C TRP A 68 19.96 -19.31 -13.62
N HIS A 69 19.39 -19.09 -14.80
CA HIS A 69 20.14 -18.79 -16.03
C HIS A 69 20.05 -17.29 -16.30
N SER A 70 21.10 -16.53 -15.96
CA SER A 70 21.06 -15.06 -16.00
C SER A 70 20.80 -14.49 -17.39
N LYS A 71 21.31 -15.14 -18.45
CA LYS A 71 21.14 -14.70 -19.85
C LYS A 71 19.70 -14.78 -20.33
N SER A 72 18.99 -15.85 -19.99
CA SER A 72 17.58 -16.06 -20.37
C SER A 72 16.60 -15.58 -19.29
N LYS A 73 17.11 -15.19 -18.12
CA LYS A 73 16.34 -14.88 -16.93
C LYS A 73 15.38 -16.01 -16.52
N THR A 74 15.69 -17.26 -16.85
CA THR A 74 14.83 -18.42 -16.53
C THR A 74 15.27 -19.07 -15.23
N ILE A 75 14.33 -19.51 -14.42
CA ILE A 75 14.56 -20.36 -13.24
C ILE A 75 14.03 -21.76 -13.52
N SER A 76 14.80 -22.78 -13.17
CA SER A 76 14.33 -24.16 -13.06
C SER A 76 14.44 -24.65 -11.62
N PHE A 77 13.49 -25.48 -11.23
CA PHE A 77 13.46 -26.18 -9.96
C PHE A 77 13.50 -27.68 -10.26
N ASP A 78 14.48 -28.37 -9.68
CA ASP A 78 14.71 -29.81 -9.79
C ASP A 78 14.80 -30.42 -8.38
N GLY A 79 14.51 -31.71 -8.23
CA GLY A 79 14.47 -32.41 -6.93
C GLY A 79 13.05 -32.74 -6.46
N LYS A 80 12.94 -33.44 -5.33
CA LYS A 80 11.64 -33.92 -4.80
C LYS A 80 10.72 -32.78 -4.38
N ALA A 81 11.27 -31.69 -3.84
CA ALA A 81 10.50 -30.52 -3.40
C ALA A 81 10.20 -29.53 -4.55
N ALA A 82 10.68 -29.81 -5.77
CA ALA A 82 10.56 -28.87 -6.88
C ALA A 82 9.10 -28.61 -7.30
N ASP A 83 8.26 -29.64 -7.31
CA ASP A 83 6.89 -29.50 -7.78
C ASP A 83 6.02 -28.77 -6.75
N GLU A 84 6.21 -29.02 -5.46
CA GLU A 84 5.55 -28.28 -4.37
C GLU A 84 5.88 -26.78 -4.41
N ILE A 85 7.15 -26.44 -4.65
CA ILE A 85 7.58 -25.03 -4.76
C ILE A 85 7.01 -24.37 -6.01
N LYS A 86 6.98 -25.08 -7.16
CA LYS A 86 6.34 -24.56 -8.38
C LYS A 86 4.86 -24.28 -8.17
N GLU A 87 4.16 -25.19 -7.49
CA GLU A 87 2.73 -25.04 -7.18
C GLU A 87 2.49 -23.83 -6.28
N ARG A 88 3.27 -23.66 -5.20
CA ARG A 88 3.21 -22.48 -4.34
C ARG A 88 3.47 -21.17 -5.09
N ILE A 89 4.47 -21.15 -5.97
CA ILE A 89 4.77 -19.97 -6.81
C ILE A 89 3.60 -19.68 -7.75
N HIS A 90 3.04 -20.70 -8.39
CA HIS A 90 1.88 -20.56 -9.26
C HIS A 90 0.65 -20.04 -8.51
N GLU A 91 0.37 -20.58 -7.32
CA GLU A 91 -0.74 -20.15 -6.47
C GLU A 91 -0.57 -18.69 -6.03
N ALA A 92 0.62 -18.30 -5.58
CA ALA A 92 0.93 -16.92 -5.20
C ALA A 92 0.74 -15.94 -6.38
N ILE A 93 1.21 -16.30 -7.57
CA ILE A 93 1.02 -15.50 -8.78
C ILE A 93 -0.48 -15.44 -9.15
N SER A 94 -1.20 -16.56 -9.09
CA SER A 94 -2.63 -16.63 -9.43
C SER A 94 -3.48 -15.76 -8.49
N ASN A 95 -3.25 -15.87 -7.18
CA ASN A 95 -3.99 -15.11 -6.17
C ASN A 95 -3.78 -13.60 -6.34
N LYS A 96 -2.58 -13.17 -6.74
CA LYS A 96 -2.32 -11.77 -7.07
C LYS A 96 -3.18 -11.27 -8.23
N TYR A 97 -3.33 -12.07 -9.29
CA TYR A 97 -4.15 -11.66 -10.44
C TYR A 97 -5.64 -11.67 -10.12
N THR A 98 -6.11 -12.57 -9.26
CA THR A 98 -7.51 -12.57 -8.82
C THR A 98 -7.87 -11.33 -8.00
N ASP A 99 -6.95 -10.88 -7.14
CA ASP A 99 -7.16 -9.67 -6.33
C ASP A 99 -7.23 -8.41 -7.21
N LEU A 100 -6.38 -8.31 -8.23
CA LEU A 100 -6.42 -7.20 -9.19
C LEU A 100 -7.74 -7.16 -9.98
N THR A 101 -8.22 -8.31 -10.46
CA THR A 101 -9.51 -8.37 -11.16
C THR A 101 -10.69 -8.01 -10.26
N ASN A 102 -10.66 -8.40 -8.99
CA ASN A 102 -11.73 -8.07 -8.04
C ASN A 102 -11.75 -6.57 -7.70
N VAL A 103 -10.59 -5.93 -7.62
CA VAL A 103 -10.49 -4.47 -7.40
C VAL A 103 -10.97 -3.68 -8.62
N GLU A 104 -10.63 -4.10 -9.84
CA GLU A 104 -11.13 -3.44 -11.06
C GLU A 104 -12.65 -3.57 -11.21
N VAL A 105 -13.22 -4.75 -10.92
CA VAL A 105 -14.69 -4.95 -10.99
C VAL A 105 -15.42 -4.12 -9.92
N ALA A 106 -14.92 -4.09 -8.68
CA ALA A 106 -15.54 -3.32 -7.60
C ALA A 106 -15.49 -1.81 -7.86
N ASN A 107 -14.41 -1.28 -8.44
CA ASN A 107 -14.31 0.14 -8.78
C ASN A 107 -15.22 0.53 -9.95
N VAL A 108 -15.40 -0.34 -10.95
CA VAL A 108 -16.30 -0.08 -12.08
C VAL A 108 -17.76 -0.09 -11.62
N GLU A 109 -18.13 -1.00 -10.72
CA GLU A 109 -19.49 -1.03 -10.16
C GLU A 109 -19.76 0.16 -9.23
N ALA A 110 -18.82 0.56 -8.37
CA ALA A 110 -18.99 1.73 -7.49
C ALA A 110 -19.14 3.03 -8.28
N THR A 111 -18.34 3.23 -9.33
CA THR A 111 -18.38 4.46 -10.16
C THR A 111 -19.70 4.57 -10.94
N ASN A 112 -20.25 3.45 -11.42
CA ASN A 112 -21.55 3.44 -12.11
C ASN A 112 -22.74 3.65 -11.17
N VAL A 113 -22.64 3.21 -9.90
CA VAL A 113 -23.71 3.41 -8.91
C VAL A 113 -23.75 4.85 -8.40
N GLU A 114 -22.60 5.53 -8.24
CA GLU A 114 -22.58 6.95 -7.85
C GLU A 114 -23.11 7.87 -8.95
N ALA A 115 -22.82 7.61 -10.22
CA ALA A 115 -23.36 8.40 -11.33
C ALA A 115 -24.89 8.24 -11.48
N ALA A 116 -25.44 7.07 -11.19
CA ALA A 116 -26.88 6.80 -11.29
C ALA A 116 -27.69 7.31 -10.07
N LYS A 117 -27.06 7.48 -8.91
CA LYS A 117 -27.77 7.85 -7.66
C LYS A 117 -27.85 9.37 -7.42
N VAL A 118 -27.10 10.18 -8.15
CA VAL A 118 -27.09 11.65 -8.01
C VAL A 118 -28.28 12.34 -8.73
N GLU A 119 -28.98 11.67 -9.65
CA GLU A 119 -30.15 12.28 -10.35
C GLU A 119 -31.52 12.04 -9.69
N ALA A 120 -31.64 11.28 -8.59
CA ALA A 120 -32.94 10.76 -8.16
C ALA A 120 -33.43 11.13 -6.74
N THR A 121 -32.76 11.98 -5.95
CA THR A 121 -33.22 12.22 -4.57
C THR A 121 -33.29 13.69 -4.20
N ASN A 122 -34.22 14.39 -4.82
CA ASN A 122 -34.81 15.62 -4.28
C ASN A 122 -36.22 15.27 -3.77
N VAL A 123 -36.30 14.67 -2.58
CA VAL A 123 -37.59 14.37 -1.92
C VAL A 123 -37.55 14.87 -0.48
N GLU A 124 -38.54 15.71 -0.21
CA GLU A 124 -38.91 16.45 0.99
C GLU A 124 -38.58 15.77 2.33
N ALA A 125 -37.83 16.50 3.16
CA ALA A 125 -37.69 16.22 4.58
C ALA A 125 -39.03 16.50 5.28
N THR A 126 -39.72 15.43 5.69
CA THR A 126 -40.85 15.52 6.62
C THR A 126 -40.34 15.34 8.04
N ASN A 127 -40.60 16.37 8.84
CA ASN A 127 -40.28 16.51 10.24
C ASN A 127 -40.97 15.40 11.07
N VAL A 128 -40.20 14.61 11.82
CA VAL A 128 -40.73 13.72 12.88
C VAL A 128 -39.88 13.92 14.13
N GLU A 129 -40.47 14.59 15.12
CA GLU A 129 -40.00 14.61 16.50
C GLU A 129 -40.10 13.19 17.10
N ALA A 130 -38.99 12.66 17.62
CA ALA A 130 -39.02 11.60 18.61
C ALA A 130 -37.82 11.71 19.57
N THR A 131 -38.18 11.65 20.83
CA THR A 131 -37.48 11.86 22.09
C THR A 131 -36.57 10.68 22.47
N ASN A 132 -35.48 10.97 23.22
CA ASN A 132 -34.61 10.06 24.01
C ASN A 132 -33.73 9.05 23.20
N ASP A 133 -32.46 8.76 23.50
CA ASP A 133 -31.55 9.02 24.63
C ASP A 133 -30.07 9.00 24.14
N GLU A 134 -29.17 9.61 24.92
CA GLU A 134 -27.75 9.99 24.74
C GLU A 134 -26.74 9.06 23.99
N ALA A 135 -27.14 7.93 23.43
CA ALA A 135 -26.24 7.03 22.69
C ALA A 135 -26.04 7.42 21.21
N ALA A 136 -27.05 8.03 20.56
CA ALA A 136 -26.96 8.41 19.15
C ALA A 136 -26.06 9.64 18.89
N ASP A 137 -25.84 10.46 19.93
CA ASP A 137 -25.13 11.74 19.79
C ASP A 137 -23.59 11.57 19.78
N ILE A 138 -23.07 10.45 20.30
CA ILE A 138 -21.63 10.13 20.24
C ILE A 138 -21.28 9.57 18.86
N GLU A 139 -22.10 8.66 18.31
CA GLU A 139 -21.82 8.00 17.03
C GLU A 139 -22.04 8.94 15.83
N ALA A 140 -23.02 9.85 15.90
CA ALA A 140 -23.23 10.87 14.87
C ALA A 140 -22.12 11.93 14.86
N ARG A 141 -21.61 12.32 16.03
CA ARG A 141 -20.54 13.32 16.15
C ARG A 141 -19.18 12.80 15.69
N ASP A 142 -18.89 11.52 15.92
CA ASP A 142 -17.65 10.89 15.43
C ASP A 142 -17.68 10.67 13.91
N ASN A 143 -18.83 10.31 13.33
CA ASN A 143 -18.98 10.17 11.88
C ASN A 143 -19.00 11.52 11.12
N THR A 144 -19.53 12.59 11.72
CA THR A 144 -19.56 13.92 11.08
C THR A 144 -18.14 14.50 10.95
N ASN A 145 -17.26 14.26 11.93
CA ASN A 145 -15.85 14.66 11.86
C ASN A 145 -15.02 13.84 10.86
N ALA A 146 -15.39 12.58 10.61
CA ALA A 146 -14.73 11.75 9.60
C ALA A 146 -15.11 12.17 8.16
N ILE A 147 -16.34 12.63 7.95
CA ILE A 147 -16.86 13.01 6.63
C ILE A 147 -16.39 14.40 6.19
N GLU A 148 -16.21 15.36 7.11
CA GLU A 148 -15.64 16.69 6.77
C GLU A 148 -14.17 16.62 6.28
N LEU A 149 -13.46 15.52 6.53
CA LEU A 149 -12.03 15.37 6.17
C LEU A 149 -11.78 14.74 4.80
N VAL A 150 -12.78 14.16 4.13
CA VAL A 150 -12.60 13.52 2.81
C VAL A 150 -12.64 14.51 1.65
N ASN A 151 -13.03 15.76 1.89
CA ASN A 151 -13.15 16.79 0.85
C ASN A 151 -11.81 17.51 0.53
N ILE A 152 -10.73 16.74 0.33
CA ILE A 152 -9.37 17.24 0.02
C ILE A 152 -9.14 17.31 -1.50
N SER A 153 -10.07 17.93 -2.25
CA SER A 153 -9.90 18.17 -3.69
C SER A 153 -9.34 19.57 -4.00
N ASP A 154 -9.04 20.37 -2.97
CA ASP A 154 -8.56 21.74 -3.17
C ASP A 154 -7.05 21.76 -3.50
N SER A 155 -6.76 21.92 -4.80
CA SER A 155 -5.44 21.81 -5.45
C SER A 155 -4.36 22.81 -5.02
N THR A 156 -4.57 23.55 -3.93
CA THR A 156 -3.69 24.65 -3.50
C THR A 156 -2.84 24.35 -2.27
N LEU A 157 -3.03 23.19 -1.61
CA LEU A 157 -2.24 22.82 -0.44
C LEU A 157 -0.81 22.43 -0.84
N LEU A 158 0.17 23.14 -0.28
CA LEU A 158 1.58 22.80 -0.45
C LEU A 158 1.87 21.44 0.21
N PRO A 159 2.81 20.63 -0.33
CA PRO A 159 3.16 19.31 0.22
C PRO A 159 3.47 19.30 1.73
N ASN A 160 3.98 20.41 2.27
CA ASN A 160 4.30 20.55 3.68
C ASN A 160 3.06 20.58 4.59
N ASP A 161 1.92 21.07 4.10
CA ASP A 161 0.68 21.16 4.88
C ASP A 161 -0.03 19.81 5.01
N LEU A 162 0.18 18.91 4.05
CA LEU A 162 -0.32 17.54 4.11
C LEU A 162 0.41 16.75 5.19
N CYS A 163 1.74 16.90 5.31
CA CYS A 163 2.52 16.16 6.31
C CYS A 163 2.07 16.45 7.75
N GLY A 164 1.71 17.70 8.06
CA GLY A 164 1.17 18.08 9.37
C GLY A 164 -0.17 17.41 9.67
N LYS A 165 -1.11 17.44 8.71
CA LYS A 165 -2.43 16.80 8.86
C LYS A 165 -2.34 15.27 9.02
N TRP A 166 -1.37 14.64 8.37
CA TRP A 166 -1.12 13.19 8.55
C TRP A 166 -0.54 12.87 9.93
N SER A 167 0.34 13.71 10.47
CA SER A 167 0.84 13.55 11.83
C SER A 167 -0.30 13.68 12.85
N ASP A 168 -1.15 14.70 12.71
CA ASP A 168 -2.32 14.90 13.58
C ASP A 168 -3.30 13.71 13.50
N LEU A 169 -3.44 13.10 12.32
CA LEU A 169 -4.28 11.92 12.14
C LEU A 169 -3.66 10.69 12.81
N ALA A 170 -2.34 10.49 12.67
CA ALA A 170 -1.63 9.41 13.33
C ALA A 170 -1.76 9.50 14.86
N ASP A 171 -1.57 10.70 15.43
CA ASP A 171 -1.71 10.94 16.87
C ASP A 171 -3.15 10.67 17.36
N LYS A 172 -4.16 11.01 16.55
CA LYS A 172 -5.56 10.71 16.85
C LYS A 172 -5.85 9.21 16.80
N VAL A 173 -5.26 8.48 15.86
CA VAL A 173 -5.40 7.02 15.77
C VAL A 173 -4.77 6.36 17.00
N GLU A 174 -3.56 6.76 17.38
CA GLU A 174 -2.87 6.25 18.59
C GLU A 174 -3.69 6.52 19.86
N PHE A 175 -4.24 7.73 20.01
CA PHE A 175 -5.13 8.07 21.12
C PHE A 175 -6.41 7.20 21.16
N LEU A 176 -7.02 6.93 20.01
CA LEU A 176 -8.21 6.08 19.93
C LEU A 176 -7.89 4.63 20.29
N GLU A 177 -6.74 4.10 19.84
CA GLU A 177 -6.26 2.77 20.22
C GLU A 177 -6.05 2.63 21.72
N ASP A 178 -5.39 3.62 22.34
CA ASP A 178 -5.20 3.67 23.79
C ASP A 178 -6.52 3.72 24.56
N ARG A 179 -7.47 4.54 24.09
CA ARG A 179 -8.79 4.65 24.70
C ARG A 179 -9.58 3.34 24.58
N MET A 180 -9.52 2.67 23.43
CA MET A 180 -10.12 1.36 23.24
C MET A 180 -9.52 0.33 24.19
N ASN A 181 -8.19 0.26 24.28
CA ASN A 181 -7.47 -0.66 25.16
C ASN A 181 -7.81 -0.46 26.64
N ASN A 182 -7.95 0.80 27.08
CA ASN A 182 -8.37 1.12 28.45
C ASN A 182 -9.82 0.70 28.73
N ASN A 183 -10.75 1.01 27.82
CA ASN A 183 -12.15 0.56 27.93
C ASN A 183 -12.24 -0.97 27.99
N PHE A 184 -11.42 -1.69 27.23
CA PHE A 184 -11.34 -3.15 27.27
C PHE A 184 -10.93 -3.69 28.63
N MET A 185 -9.90 -3.10 29.23
CA MET A 185 -9.43 -3.52 30.56
C MET A 185 -10.49 -3.30 31.63
N ASP A 186 -11.28 -2.23 31.52
CA ASP A 186 -12.35 -1.94 32.48
C ASP A 186 -13.58 -2.83 32.29
N ILE A 187 -13.93 -3.19 31.05
CA ILE A 187 -14.94 -4.21 30.76
C ILE A 187 -14.49 -5.57 31.31
N ALA A 188 -13.24 -5.97 31.06
CA ALA A 188 -12.70 -7.24 31.56
C ALA A 188 -12.68 -7.31 33.09
N LYS A 189 -12.29 -6.23 33.77
CA LYS A 189 -12.40 -6.12 35.24
C LYS A 189 -13.85 -6.22 35.70
N SER A 190 -14.77 -5.55 35.02
CA SER A 190 -16.21 -5.59 35.36
C SER A 190 -16.78 -7.00 35.22
N ILE A 191 -16.45 -7.72 34.14
CA ILE A 191 -16.84 -9.11 33.93
C ILE A 191 -16.27 -10.01 35.03
N ASN A 192 -14.99 -9.85 35.40
CA ASN A 192 -14.38 -10.65 36.46
C ASN A 192 -15.00 -10.36 37.84
N SER A 193 -15.34 -9.10 38.12
CA SER A 193 -16.04 -8.68 39.34
C SER A 193 -17.45 -9.29 39.41
N LEU A 194 -18.19 -9.29 38.30
CA LEU A 194 -19.51 -9.92 38.20
C LEU A 194 -19.45 -11.43 38.39
N LYS A 195 -18.48 -12.10 37.76
CA LYS A 195 -18.22 -13.55 37.97
C LYS A 195 -17.92 -13.90 39.42
N ALA A 196 -17.29 -12.99 40.17
CA ALA A 196 -16.95 -13.22 41.58
C ALA A 196 -18.12 -12.94 42.54
N LYS A 197 -19.01 -12.00 42.19
CA LYS A 197 -20.12 -11.56 43.07
C LYS A 197 -21.37 -12.44 42.98
N GLU A 198 -21.64 -13.03 41.84
CA GLU A 198 -22.83 -13.86 41.66
C GLU A 198 -22.41 -15.25 41.24
N GLY A 199 -22.97 -16.27 41.90
CA GLY A 199 -22.99 -17.64 41.38
C GLY A 199 -23.86 -17.72 40.12
N LEU A 200 -23.55 -16.90 39.11
CA LEU A 200 -24.20 -16.78 37.80
C LEU A 200 -23.93 -18.08 37.03
N ASN A 201 -24.70 -19.10 37.37
CA ASN A 201 -24.78 -20.37 36.67
C ASN A 201 -25.91 -20.35 35.62
N THR A 202 -26.14 -19.20 34.98
CA THR A 202 -27.17 -19.06 33.94
C THR A 202 -26.51 -19.07 32.58
N GLU A 203 -26.84 -20.09 31.79
CA GLU A 203 -26.35 -20.35 30.43
C GLU A 203 -26.49 -19.13 29.49
N LEU A 204 -27.55 -18.33 29.68
CA LEU A 204 -27.78 -17.04 29.01
C LEU A 204 -26.64 -16.03 29.20
N SER A 205 -26.04 -15.96 30.39
CA SER A 205 -24.94 -15.04 30.67
C SER A 205 -23.65 -15.47 29.96
N ARG A 206 -23.48 -16.79 29.74
CA ARG A 206 -22.34 -17.32 28.98
C ARG A 206 -22.47 -16.98 27.51
N GLU A 207 -23.65 -17.18 26.92
CA GLU A 207 -23.89 -16.89 25.50
C GLU A 207 -23.72 -15.40 25.18
N TYR A 208 -24.21 -14.51 26.06
CA TYR A 208 -24.01 -13.07 25.90
C TYR A 208 -22.52 -12.67 25.98
N VAL A 209 -21.78 -13.23 26.93
CA VAL A 209 -20.33 -13.00 27.05
C VAL A 209 -19.59 -13.54 25.82
N ASP A 210 -19.94 -14.72 25.33
CA ASP A 210 -19.33 -15.30 24.13
C ASP A 210 -19.63 -14.48 22.88
N SER A 211 -20.84 -13.89 22.79
CA SER A 211 -21.19 -12.96 21.70
C SER A 211 -20.30 -11.72 21.72
N ILE A 212 -20.15 -11.09 22.89
CA ILE A 212 -19.25 -9.93 23.07
C ILE A 212 -17.81 -10.30 22.73
N VAL A 213 -17.33 -11.48 23.15
CA VAL A 213 -15.97 -11.93 22.86
C VAL A 213 -15.79 -12.12 21.35
N ARG A 214 -16.74 -12.74 20.65
CA ARG A 214 -16.69 -12.93 19.18
C ARG A 214 -16.66 -11.60 18.44
N GLU A 215 -17.53 -10.66 18.81
CA GLU A 215 -17.57 -9.32 18.20
C GLU A 215 -16.25 -8.58 18.41
N ASN A 216 -15.65 -8.70 19.60
CA ASN A 216 -14.36 -8.08 19.87
C ASN A 216 -13.19 -8.71 19.12
N VAL A 217 -13.20 -10.02 18.91
CA VAL A 217 -12.20 -10.68 18.03
C VAL A 217 -12.32 -10.14 16.61
N LYS A 218 -13.55 -9.94 16.11
CA LYS A 218 -13.78 -9.34 14.80
C LYS A 218 -13.25 -7.89 14.73
N LEU A 219 -13.59 -7.04 15.70
CA LEU A 219 -13.11 -5.66 15.75
C LEU A 219 -11.58 -5.56 15.80
N ARG A 220 -10.91 -6.47 16.53
CA ARG A 220 -9.44 -6.53 16.55
C ARG A 220 -8.86 -6.89 15.19
N GLN A 221 -9.48 -7.83 14.47
CA GLN A 221 -9.06 -8.19 13.12
C GLN A 221 -9.26 -7.02 12.15
N ASP A 222 -10.40 -6.33 12.23
CA ASP A 222 -10.70 -5.16 11.40
C ASP A 222 -9.69 -4.02 11.66
N ASN A 223 -9.31 -3.79 12.92
CA ASN A 223 -8.27 -2.83 13.29
C ASN A 223 -6.89 -3.20 12.74
N GLU A 224 -6.49 -4.48 12.82
CA GLU A 224 -5.19 -4.91 12.24
C GLU A 224 -5.18 -4.71 10.72
N ASN A 225 -6.29 -5.03 10.04
CA ASN A 225 -6.43 -4.80 8.60
C ASN A 225 -6.33 -3.29 8.25
N LEU A 226 -6.91 -2.41 9.09
CA LEU A 226 -6.79 -0.97 8.92
C LEU A 226 -5.36 -0.48 9.14
N ARG A 227 -4.65 -1.05 10.13
CA ARG A 227 -3.24 -0.75 10.39
C ARG A 227 -2.36 -1.13 9.20
N GLU A 228 -2.54 -2.31 8.63
CA GLU A 228 -1.83 -2.75 7.43
C GLU A 228 -2.11 -1.83 6.23
N ARG A 229 -3.36 -1.41 6.04
CA ARG A 229 -3.71 -0.42 4.99
C ARG A 229 -3.04 0.94 5.23
N SER A 230 -2.98 1.39 6.47
CA SER A 230 -2.29 2.64 6.85
C SER A 230 -0.78 2.57 6.54
N GLU A 231 -0.13 1.46 6.88
CA GLU A 231 1.30 1.23 6.57
C GLU A 231 1.56 1.22 5.05
N ASN A 232 0.69 0.56 4.28
CA ASN A 232 0.77 0.56 2.82
C ASN A 232 0.59 1.95 2.22
N LEU A 233 -0.35 2.75 2.73
CA LEU A 233 -0.54 4.14 2.30
C LEU A 233 0.68 5.00 2.64
N SER A 234 1.28 4.82 3.81
CA SER A 234 2.52 5.50 4.21
C SER A 234 3.67 5.22 3.23
N TYR A 235 3.81 3.97 2.78
CA TYR A 235 4.78 3.60 1.76
C TYR A 235 4.53 4.30 0.41
N ILE A 236 3.28 4.31 -0.06
CA ILE A 236 2.89 4.98 -1.30
C ILE A 236 3.19 6.49 -1.23
N ILE A 237 2.86 7.14 -0.11
CA ILE A 237 3.14 8.56 0.11
C ILE A 237 4.65 8.84 0.06
N SER A 238 5.47 7.98 0.67
CA SER A 238 6.93 8.10 0.64
C SER A 238 7.51 8.00 -0.79
N ASP A 239 7.02 7.07 -1.60
CA ASP A 239 7.41 6.93 -3.01
C ASP A 239 7.00 8.15 -3.85
N LEU A 240 5.76 8.64 -3.66
CA LEU A 240 5.27 9.84 -4.33
C LEU A 240 6.10 11.08 -3.96
N ASN A 241 6.45 11.25 -2.69
CA ASN A 241 7.33 12.34 -2.24
C ASN A 241 8.73 12.25 -2.87
N THR A 242 9.27 11.04 -3.02
CA THR A 242 10.55 10.81 -3.68
C THR A 242 10.49 11.20 -5.16
N LYS A 243 9.41 10.84 -5.86
CA LYS A 243 9.17 11.22 -7.26
C LYS A 243 8.99 12.73 -7.42
N ALA A 244 8.22 13.37 -6.55
CA ALA A 244 8.02 14.81 -6.55
C ALA A 244 9.35 15.56 -6.39
N LYS A 245 10.22 15.12 -5.45
CA LYS A 245 11.56 15.69 -5.26
C LYS A 245 12.45 15.53 -6.49
N ARG A 246 12.34 14.41 -7.21
CA ARG A 246 13.07 14.20 -8.48
C ARG A 246 12.61 15.21 -9.53
N PHE A 247 11.30 15.40 -9.70
CA PHE A 247 10.78 16.37 -10.66
C PHE A 247 11.20 17.81 -10.33
N GLU A 248 11.23 18.19 -9.06
CA GLU A 248 11.71 19.52 -8.68
C GLU A 248 13.20 19.72 -9.02
N ASN A 249 14.03 18.71 -8.81
CA ASN A 249 15.44 18.76 -9.21
C ASN A 249 15.62 18.84 -10.74
N GLU A 250 14.79 18.14 -11.51
CA GLU A 250 14.79 18.20 -12.98
C GLU A 250 14.37 19.59 -13.47
N LYS A 251 13.33 20.18 -12.87
CA LYS A 251 12.89 21.55 -13.13
C LYS A 251 14.01 22.57 -12.87
N GLU A 252 14.68 22.50 -11.72
CA GLU A 252 15.80 23.39 -11.40
C GLU A 252 16.98 23.23 -12.38
N SER A 253 17.24 22.00 -12.82
CA SER A 253 18.25 21.73 -13.85
C SER A 253 17.89 22.36 -15.20
N LEU A 254 16.62 22.31 -15.60
CA LEU A 254 16.11 22.95 -16.82
C LEU A 254 16.16 24.48 -16.73
N ILE A 255 15.79 25.06 -15.59
CA ILE A 255 15.91 26.51 -15.34
C ILE A 255 17.37 26.96 -15.49
N THR A 256 18.30 26.20 -14.93
CA THR A 256 19.74 26.46 -15.04
C THR A 256 20.20 26.41 -16.50
N ALA A 257 19.80 25.38 -17.25
CA ALA A 257 20.16 25.23 -18.66
C ALA A 257 19.60 26.38 -19.52
N LEU A 258 18.36 26.81 -19.27
CA LEU A 258 17.76 27.96 -19.93
C LEU A 258 18.52 29.27 -19.62
N GLY A 259 18.95 29.45 -18.37
CA GLY A 259 19.78 30.58 -17.97
C GLY A 259 21.11 30.64 -18.72
N MET A 260 21.77 29.49 -18.91
CA MET A 260 23.02 29.40 -19.69
C MET A 260 22.78 29.73 -21.16
N LEU A 261 21.74 29.17 -21.79
CA LEU A 261 21.38 29.48 -23.17
C LEU A 261 21.06 30.96 -23.38
N GLN A 262 20.36 31.58 -22.43
CA GLN A 262 20.07 33.01 -22.46
C GLN A 262 21.33 33.86 -22.35
N SER A 263 22.28 33.45 -21.50
CA SER A 263 23.60 34.10 -21.39
C SER A 263 24.38 34.01 -22.71
N ASP A 264 24.44 32.82 -23.31
CA ASP A 264 25.13 32.58 -24.58
C ASP A 264 24.52 33.40 -25.73
N LEU A 265 23.19 33.47 -25.78
CA LEU A 265 22.48 34.33 -26.74
C LEU A 265 22.82 35.80 -26.53
N ASN A 266 22.77 36.28 -25.29
CA ASN A 266 23.11 37.67 -24.97
C ASN A 266 24.56 37.98 -25.37
N GLU A 267 25.50 37.08 -25.13
CA GLU A 267 26.90 37.24 -25.52
C GLU A 267 27.10 37.24 -27.04
N LYS A 268 26.47 36.30 -27.75
CA LYS A 268 26.54 36.20 -29.21
C LYS A 268 25.98 37.43 -29.92
N TYR A 269 24.99 38.10 -29.32
CA TYR A 269 24.35 39.29 -29.88
C TYR A 269 24.74 40.60 -29.17
N LYS A 270 25.79 40.61 -28.32
CA LYS A 270 26.37 41.85 -27.77
C LYS A 270 26.93 42.69 -28.93
N GLY A 271 26.17 43.69 -29.36
CA GLY A 271 26.54 44.61 -30.44
C GLY A 271 25.67 44.51 -31.70
N ALA A 272 24.73 43.57 -31.78
CA ALA A 272 23.70 43.60 -32.80
C ALA A 272 22.68 44.70 -32.43
N ASP A 273 22.67 45.80 -33.18
CA ASP A 273 21.65 46.84 -33.04
C ASP A 273 20.30 46.31 -33.55
N TRP A 274 19.50 45.78 -32.63
CA TRP A 274 18.18 45.23 -32.92
C TRP A 274 17.23 46.25 -33.55
N GLN A 275 17.52 47.56 -33.49
CA GLN A 275 16.73 48.57 -34.17
C GLN A 275 16.85 48.51 -35.69
N THR A 276 17.97 48.04 -36.25
CA THR A 276 18.14 47.97 -37.72
C THR A 276 17.39 46.78 -38.35
N VAL A 277 17.17 45.70 -37.58
CA VAL A 277 16.54 44.46 -38.10
C VAL A 277 15.01 44.56 -38.20
N LYS A 278 14.35 45.33 -37.33
CA LYS A 278 12.88 45.53 -37.41
C LYS A 278 12.43 46.28 -38.68
N GLY A 279 13.28 47.14 -39.26
CA GLY A 279 12.94 47.94 -40.44
C GLY A 279 13.00 47.20 -41.78
N SER A 280 13.75 46.10 -41.88
CA SER A 280 14.00 45.39 -43.14
C SER A 280 13.02 44.23 -43.40
N VAL A 281 12.43 43.64 -42.36
CA VAL A 281 11.48 42.52 -42.51
C VAL A 281 10.07 43.00 -42.87
N ILE A 282 9.68 44.21 -42.49
CA ILE A 282 8.35 44.77 -42.79
C ILE A 282 8.25 45.29 -44.24
N LYS A 283 9.36 45.57 -44.93
CA LYS A 283 9.35 46.07 -46.32
C LYS A 283 9.34 44.97 -47.40
N LYS A 284 9.24 43.69 -47.04
CA LYS A 284 9.26 42.56 -47.98
C LYS A 284 7.98 41.70 -48.01
N ARG A 285 6.87 42.22 -47.48
CA ARG A 285 5.52 41.73 -47.77
C ARG A 285 4.69 42.87 -48.33
#